data_AF-A0A428YYG0-F1
#
_entry.id   AF-A0A428YYG0-F1
#
_cell.length_a   1.000
_cell.length_b   1.000
_cell.length_c   1.000
_cell.angle_alpha   90.00
_cell.angle_beta   90.00
_cell.angle_gamma   90.00
#
_symmetry.space_group_name_H-M   'P 1'
#
loop_
_entity.id
_entity.type
_entity.pdbx_description
1 polymer ?
#
loop_
_entity_poly.entity_id
_entity_poly.type
_entity_poly.pdbx_seq_one_letter_code
_entity_poly.pdbx_strand_id
1 'polypeptide(L)'
;MILAIVGANVVNAGIAIAARAMTDDLADFGPLDPFPYIFLTTVGIIAGAVGWAVVRRRADDPAAVLRWLVPAVVLLSFVPDFFQFDRGGVVGVVALLVMHVVVAAFGVAAYRRAMPL
;
A
#
# COMPACT_ATOMS: atom_id res chain seq x y z
N MET A 1 5.54 -2.97 -13.72
CA MET A 1 4.23 -2.97 -13.03
C MET A 1 3.90 -4.33 -12.45
N ILE A 2 3.82 -5.40 -13.25
CA ILE A 2 3.53 -6.75 -12.75
C ILE A 2 4.47 -7.18 -11.62
N LEU A 3 5.79 -7.01 -11.79
CA LEU A 3 6.78 -7.32 -10.74
C LEU A 3 6.55 -6.57 -9.42
N ALA A 4 6.07 -5.32 -9.49
CA ALA A 4 5.77 -4.54 -8.28
C ALA A 4 4.53 -5.08 -7.57
N ILE A 5 3.49 -5.43 -8.34
CA ILE A 5 2.25 -6.03 -7.81
C ILE A 5 2.56 -7.39 -7.17
N VAL A 6 3.28 -8.26 -7.88
CA VAL A 6 3.66 -9.58 -7.36
C VAL A 6 4.55 -9.43 -6.13
N GLY A 7 5.59 -8.60 -6.20
CA GLY A 7 6.51 -8.37 -5.08
C GLY A 7 5.82 -7.82 -3.84
N ALA A 8 4.96 -6.80 -4.00
CA ALA A 8 4.20 -6.23 -2.89
C ALA A 8 3.26 -7.27 -2.27
N ASN A 9 2.57 -8.08 -3.08
CA ASN A 9 1.68 -9.12 -2.57
C ASN A 9 2.41 -10.27 -1.86
N VAL A 10 3.61 -10.64 -2.31
CA VAL A 10 4.45 -11.61 -1.61
C VAL A 10 4.85 -11.09 -0.23
N VAL A 11 5.27 -9.82 -0.15
CA VAL A 11 5.63 -9.21 1.14
C VAL A 11 4.40 -9.04 2.04
N ASN A 12 3.25 -8.62 1.49
CA ASN A 12 2.00 -8.52 2.24
C ASN A 12 1.54 -9.89 2.77
N ALA A 13 1.67 -10.97 1.99
CA ALA A 13 1.40 -12.31 2.47
C ALA A 13 2.29 -12.67 3.68
N GLY A 14 3.59 -12.32 3.63
CA GLY A 14 4.50 -12.49 4.76
C GLY A 14 4.07 -11.68 5.98
N ILE A 15 3.64 -10.43 5.81
CA ILE A 15 3.12 -9.58 6.90
C ILE A 15 1.85 -10.19 7.50
N ALA A 16 0.91 -10.65 6.68
CA ALA A 16 -0.33 -11.26 7.15
C ALA A 16 -0.08 -12.53 7.97
N ILE A 17 0.85 -13.38 7.51
CA ILE A 17 1.27 -14.59 8.23
C ILE A 17 1.93 -14.23 9.56
N ALA A 18 2.86 -13.27 9.54
CA ALA A 18 3.57 -12.83 10.75
C ALA A 18 2.60 -12.22 11.77
N ALA A 19 1.68 -11.37 11.35
CA ALA A 19 0.68 -10.76 12.23
C ALA A 19 -0.21 -11.82 12.90
N ARG A 20 -0.72 -12.80 12.12
CA ARG A 20 -1.52 -13.91 12.66
C ARG A 20 -0.76 -14.83 13.60
N ALA A 21 0.57 -14.94 13.44
CA ALA A 21 1.39 -15.70 14.38
C ALA A 21 1.60 -15.00 15.73
N MET A 22 1.26 -13.71 15.84
CA MET A 22 1.43 -12.92 17.08
C MET A 22 0.20 -12.96 17.99
N THR A 23 -0.99 -13.25 17.46
CA THR A 23 -2.24 -13.33 18.24
C THR A 23 -3.30 -14.15 17.50
N ASP A 24 -4.10 -14.90 18.25
CA ASP A 24 -5.22 -15.69 17.74
C ASP A 24 -6.44 -14.82 17.36
N ASP A 25 -6.52 -13.58 17.85
CA ASP A 25 -7.64 -12.65 17.61
C ASP A 25 -7.77 -12.24 16.12
N LEU A 26 -6.75 -12.53 15.31
CA LEU A 26 -6.70 -12.16 13.89
C LEU A 26 -7.20 -13.26 12.94
N ALA A 27 -7.72 -14.37 13.47
CA ALA A 27 -8.24 -15.47 12.66
C ALA A 27 -9.34 -15.00 11.69
N ASP A 28 -10.30 -14.21 12.20
CA ASP A 28 -11.44 -13.69 11.42
C ASP A 28 -11.24 -12.24 10.95
N PHE A 29 -10.00 -11.73 11.02
CA PHE A 29 -9.68 -10.38 10.58
C PHE A 29 -9.55 -10.30 9.05
N GLY A 30 -10.69 -10.16 8.39
CA GLY A 30 -10.83 -10.19 6.92
C GLY A 30 -9.87 -9.30 6.12
N PRO A 31 -9.44 -8.10 6.57
CA PRO A 31 -8.45 -7.30 5.84
C PRO A 31 -7.10 -8.00 5.59
N LEU A 32 -6.72 -8.98 6.42
CA LEU A 32 -5.51 -9.80 6.21
C LEU A 32 -5.75 -11.04 5.34
N ASP A 33 -6.95 -11.21 4.78
CA ASP A 33 -7.24 -12.30 3.86
C ASP A 33 -6.63 -12.06 2.48
N PRO A 34 -6.21 -13.13 1.77
CA PRO A 34 -5.59 -13.01 0.47
C PRO A 34 -6.35 -12.16 -0.53
N PHE A 35 -7.67 -12.37 -0.63
CA PHE A 35 -8.46 -11.71 -1.66
C PHE A 35 -8.51 -10.18 -1.49
N PRO A 36 -8.88 -9.61 -0.31
CA PRO A 36 -8.85 -8.17 -0.08
C PRO A 36 -7.51 -7.50 -0.37
N TYR A 37 -6.40 -7.96 0.22
CA TYR A 37 -5.14 -7.25 0.06
C TYR A 37 -4.56 -7.41 -1.36
N ILE A 38 -4.79 -8.53 -2.05
CA ILE A 38 -4.37 -8.70 -3.45
C ILE A 38 -5.11 -7.72 -4.37
N PHE A 39 -6.43 -7.64 -4.20
CA PHE A 39 -7.26 -6.75 -4.98
C PHE A 39 -6.87 -5.29 -4.74
N LEU A 40 -6.81 -4.86 -3.48
CA LEU A 40 -6.49 -3.48 -3.11
C LEU A 40 -5.05 -3.09 -3.50
N THR A 41 -4.07 -3.98 -3.35
CA THR A 41 -2.69 -3.75 -3.81
C THR A 41 -2.63 -3.52 -5.31
N THR A 42 -3.35 -4.35 -6.07
CA THR A 42 -3.38 -4.25 -7.54
C THR A 42 -4.01 -2.94 -7.98
N VAL A 43 -5.19 -2.61 -7.44
CA VAL A 43 -5.90 -1.36 -7.74
C VAL A 43 -5.07 -0.15 -7.31
N GLY A 44 -4.49 -0.18 -6.11
CA GLY A 44 -3.67 0.91 -5.57
C GLY A 44 -2.43 1.20 -6.44
N ILE A 45 -1.75 0.16 -6.92
CA ILE A 45 -0.59 0.34 -7.82
C ILE A 45 -1.03 0.90 -9.19
N ILE A 46 -2.16 0.44 -9.73
CA ILE A 46 -2.66 0.97 -11.01
C ILE A 46 -3.08 2.42 -10.86
N ALA A 47 -3.86 2.75 -9.83
CA ALA A 47 -4.30 4.11 -9.54
C ALA A 47 -3.12 5.05 -9.27
N GLY A 48 -2.12 4.60 -8.51
CA GLY A 48 -0.89 5.34 -8.28
C GLY A 48 -0.10 5.61 -9.55
N ALA A 49 -0.03 4.64 -10.48
CA ALA A 49 0.60 4.84 -11.79
C ALA A 49 -0.11 5.92 -12.62
N VAL A 50 -1.45 5.93 -12.60
CA VAL A 50 -2.26 6.96 -13.26
C VAL A 50 -1.98 8.33 -12.64
N GLY A 51 -2.02 8.44 -11.31
CA GLY A 51 -1.70 9.68 -10.59
C GLY A 51 -0.30 10.20 -10.91
N TRP A 52 0.69 9.31 -10.90
CA TRP A 52 2.07 9.63 -11.30
C TRP A 52 2.15 10.19 -12.72
N ALA A 53 1.51 9.51 -13.69
CA ALA A 53 1.51 9.94 -15.08
C ALA A 53 0.81 11.29 -15.29
N VAL A 54 -0.25 11.58 -14.53
CA VAL A 54 -0.95 12.87 -14.58
C VAL A 54 -0.07 13.99 -14.02
N VAL A 55 0.53 13.80 -12.84
CA VAL A 55 1.41 14.81 -12.22
C VAL A 55 2.62 15.09 -13.11
N ARG A 56 3.27 14.04 -13.63
CA ARG A 56 4.40 14.16 -14.56
C ARG A 56 4.07 15.01 -15.80
N ARG A 57 2.84 14.92 -16.30
CA ARG A 57 2.42 15.65 -17.53
C ARG A 57 1.94 17.07 -17.27
N ARG A 58 1.52 17.40 -16.05
CA ARG A 58 0.80 18.65 -15.76
C ARG A 58 1.45 19.56 -14.73
N ALA A 59 2.37 19.06 -13.91
CA ALA A 59 3.06 19.88 -12.93
C ALA A 59 4.26 20.59 -13.56
N ASP A 60 4.50 21.84 -13.18
CA ASP A 60 5.69 22.60 -13.57
C ASP A 60 6.97 22.00 -12.97
N ASP A 61 6.89 21.48 -11.74
CA ASP A 61 7.92 20.67 -11.09
C ASP A 61 7.32 19.35 -10.54
N PRO A 62 7.25 18.28 -11.37
CA PRO A 62 6.72 16.99 -10.96
C PRO A 62 7.46 16.36 -9.78
N ALA A 63 8.76 16.61 -9.64
CA ALA A 63 9.57 16.01 -8.58
C ALA A 63 9.24 16.62 -7.22
N ALA A 64 9.11 17.94 -7.14
CA ALA A 64 8.69 18.61 -5.91
C ALA A 64 7.27 18.21 -5.51
N VAL A 65 6.34 18.13 -6.47
CA VAL A 65 4.95 17.71 -6.20
C VAL A 65 4.89 16.28 -5.71
N LEU A 66 5.54 15.33 -6.38
CA LEU A 66 5.51 13.92 -6.00
C LEU A 66 6.21 13.66 -4.66
N ARG A 67 7.21 14.46 -4.27
CA ARG A 67 7.88 14.36 -2.97
C ARG A 67 6.93 14.62 -1.79
N TRP A 68 5.90 15.44 -2.00
CA TRP A 68 4.86 15.71 -1.00
C TRP A 68 3.62 14.84 -1.19
N LEU A 69 3.19 14.66 -2.44
CA LEU A 69 1.95 13.95 -2.75
C LEU A 69 2.03 12.48 -2.35
N VAL A 70 3.13 11.79 -2.63
CA VAL A 70 3.29 10.37 -2.30
C VAL A 70 3.16 10.13 -0.79
N PRO A 71 3.93 10.76 0.10
CA PRO A 71 3.77 10.54 1.53
C PRO A 71 2.40 11.00 2.03
N ALA A 72 1.83 12.10 1.51
CA ALA A 72 0.50 12.55 1.90
C ALA A 72 -0.59 11.51 1.57
N VAL A 73 -0.54 10.89 0.39
CA VAL A 73 -1.48 9.84 -0.02
C VAL A 73 -1.33 8.59 0.84
N VAL A 74 -0.10 8.20 1.18
CA VAL A 74 0.15 7.06 2.07
C VAL A 74 -0.43 7.33 3.46
N LEU A 75 -0.16 8.51 4.03
CA LEU A 75 -0.73 8.91 5.32
C LEU A 75 -2.26 8.97 5.29
N LEU A 76 -2.83 9.47 4.19
CA LEU A 76 -4.28 9.49 4.00
C LEU A 76 -4.86 8.07 3.91
N SER A 77 -4.14 7.13 3.27
CA SER A 77 -4.57 5.73 3.19
C SER A 77 -4.55 4.99 4.53
N PHE A 78 -3.90 5.54 5.56
CA PHE A 78 -3.94 4.96 6.91
C PHE A 78 -5.24 5.26 7.66
N VAL A 79 -5.97 6.30 7.27
CA VAL A 79 -7.20 6.74 7.97
C VAL A 79 -8.23 5.62 8.08
N PRO A 80 -8.55 4.85 7.01
CA PRO A 80 -9.44 3.70 7.09
C PRO A 80 -8.99 2.61 8.07
N ASP A 81 -7.67 2.42 8.24
CA ASP A 81 -7.11 1.34 9.06
C ASP A 81 -7.39 1.57 10.55
N PHE A 82 -7.41 2.82 11.01
CA PHE A 82 -7.73 3.14 12.40
C PHE A 82 -9.16 2.77 12.79
N PHE A 83 -10.11 2.72 11.84
CA PHE A 83 -11.46 2.22 12.08
C PHE A 83 -11.53 0.69 12.23
N GLN A 84 -10.42 -0.02 11.99
CA GLN A 84 -10.34 -1.47 12.17
C GLN A 84 -9.81 -1.86 13.56
N PHE A 85 -9.50 -0.89 14.43
CA PHE A 85 -8.90 -1.15 15.73
C PHE A 85 -9.74 -2.08 16.61
N ASP A 86 -11.07 -1.93 16.60
CA ASP A 86 -11.98 -2.77 17.39
C ASP A 86 -11.99 -4.24 16.94
N ARG A 87 -11.62 -4.51 15.68
CA ARG A 87 -11.62 -5.86 15.08
C ARG A 87 -10.24 -6.50 15.00
N GLY A 88 -9.21 -5.71 14.70
CA GLY A 88 -7.84 -6.19 14.50
C GLY A 88 -6.88 -5.87 15.65
N GLY A 89 -7.31 -5.07 16.63
CA GLY A 89 -6.45 -4.55 17.68
C GLY A 89 -5.24 -3.79 17.14
N VAL A 90 -4.24 -3.60 18.01
CA VAL A 90 -2.98 -2.92 17.65
C VAL A 90 -2.24 -3.66 16.55
N VAL A 91 -2.14 -5.00 16.66
CA VAL A 91 -1.36 -5.84 15.73
C VAL A 91 -1.94 -5.78 14.31
N GLY A 92 -3.26 -5.93 14.17
CA GLY A 92 -3.93 -5.89 12.87
C GLY A 92 -3.81 -4.51 12.21
N VAL A 93 -4.03 -3.43 12.96
CA VAL A 93 -3.87 -2.07 12.43
C VAL A 93 -2.43 -1.83 11.99
N VAL A 94 -1.43 -2.14 12.83
CA VAL A 94 -0.02 -1.97 12.47
C VAL A 94 0.34 -2.79 11.22
N ALA A 95 -0.16 -4.02 11.09
CA ALA A 95 0.05 -4.84 9.91
C ALA A 95 -0.47 -4.16 8.63
N LEU A 96 -1.68 -3.57 8.68
CA LEU A 96 -2.26 -2.82 7.55
C LEU A 96 -1.44 -1.58 7.20
N LEU A 97 -1.00 -0.81 8.20
CA LEU A 97 -0.15 0.36 7.99
C LEU A 97 1.16 -0.02 7.28
N VAL A 98 1.79 -1.12 7.71
CA VAL A 98 3.03 -1.64 7.09
C VAL A 98 2.77 -2.08 5.65
N MET A 99 1.66 -2.76 5.37
CA MET A 99 1.30 -3.15 4.00
C MET A 99 1.18 -1.94 3.07
N HIS A 100 0.55 -0.85 3.51
CA HIS A 100 0.45 0.38 2.71
C HIS A 100 1.83 0.97 2.36
N VAL A 101 2.77 0.97 3.31
CA VAL A 101 4.14 1.42 3.08
C VAL A 101 4.85 0.52 2.06
N VAL A 102 4.67 -0.80 2.16
CA VAL A 102 5.21 -1.78 1.19
C VAL A 102 4.65 -1.51 -0.21
N VAL A 103 3.32 -1.41 -0.35
CA VAL A 103 2.67 -1.15 -1.63
C VAL A 103 3.18 0.16 -2.24
N ALA A 104 3.31 1.22 -1.43
CA ALA A 104 3.84 2.49 -1.88
C ALA A 104 5.30 2.40 -2.34
N ALA A 105 6.16 1.70 -1.58
CA ALA A 105 7.56 1.51 -1.93
C ALA A 105 7.74 0.78 -3.27
N PHE A 106 7.05 -0.34 -3.45
CA PHE A 106 7.07 -1.10 -4.71
C PHE A 106 6.47 -0.32 -5.88
N GLY A 107 5.36 0.39 -5.64
CA GLY A 107 4.73 1.26 -6.63
C GLY A 107 5.69 2.36 -7.09
N VAL A 108 6.22 3.16 -6.17
CA VAL A 108 7.13 4.28 -6.46
C VAL A 108 8.40 3.81 -7.17
N ALA A 109 9.02 2.73 -6.71
CA ALA A 109 10.21 2.18 -7.37
C ALA A 109 9.91 1.83 -8.84
N ALA A 110 8.77 1.22 -9.09
CA ALA A 110 8.38 0.82 -10.43
C ALA A 110 7.90 2.00 -11.30
N TYR A 111 7.25 3.03 -10.72
CA TYR A 111 6.91 4.26 -11.45
C TYR A 111 8.17 5.02 -11.86
N ARG A 112 9.14 5.20 -10.96
CA ARG A 112 10.42 5.86 -11.27
C ARG A 112 11.17 5.17 -12.40
N ARG A 113 11.13 3.83 -12.44
CA ARG A 113 11.79 3.06 -13.50
C ARG A 113 11.05 3.09 -14.83
N ALA A 114 9.71 3.10 -14.82
CA ALA A 114 8.90 3.09 -16.04
C ALA A 114 8.63 4.49 -16.61
N MET A 115 8.57 5.51 -15.76
CA MET A 115 8.21 6.89 -16.08
C MET A 115 9.13 7.86 -15.31
N PRO A 116 10.41 7.95 -15.70
CA PRO A 116 11.34 8.89 -15.08
C PRO A 116 10.84 10.33 -15.24
N LEU A 117 11.08 11.13 -14.19
CA LEU A 117 10.73 12.55 -14.12
C LEU A 117 11.74 13.38 -14.90
#